data_AF-A0A0N5C7A7-F1
#
_entry.id   AF-A0A0N5C7A7-F1
#
_cell.length_a   1.000
_cell.length_b   1.000
_cell.length_c   1.000
_cell.angle_alpha   90.00
_cell.angle_beta   90.00
_cell.angle_gamma   90.00
#
_symmetry.space_group_name_H-M   'P 1'
#
loop_
_entity.id
_entity.type
_entity.pdbx_description
1 polymer ?
#
loop_
_entity_poly.entity_id
_entity_poly.type
_entity_poly.pdbx_seq_one_letter_code
_entity_poly.pdbx_strand_id
1 'polypeptide(L)'
;MKNLSPISILIFFALPTLVLSCDSSSYDQVRGCYKTFLSFYNMTVGINYTLPNYESFAITRGEFEAGKTTEHMKKVCNIQNSLVSCLGSSNSCINGNDMSKIFYFTDEDNLMYTSDYYIANYECTTAYNVTIGQFNCISTIGSIGYSALSDCVDKLMSDIKSEGICKAQIDYTTCLQTVYQSYCGSDAGNYICNIQRIGLTYELPQCINELPQC
;
A
#
# COMPACT_ATOMS: atom_id res chain seq x y z
N MET A 1 -19.89 -42.23 -3.19
CA MET A 1 -18.47 -42.30 -3.58
C MET A 1 -17.86 -40.94 -3.28
N LYS A 2 -16.90 -40.89 -2.34
CA LYS A 2 -16.20 -39.66 -1.93
C LYS A 2 -15.20 -39.30 -3.02
N ASN A 3 -15.32 -38.11 -3.62
CA ASN A 3 -14.25 -37.55 -4.44
C ASN A 3 -13.41 -36.63 -3.56
N LEU A 4 -12.16 -37.05 -3.36
CA LEU A 4 -11.12 -36.32 -2.66
C LEU A 4 -10.66 -35.15 -3.55
N SER A 5 -10.73 -33.94 -2.99
CA SER A 5 -10.07 -32.74 -3.50
C SER A 5 -8.55 -32.94 -3.49
N PRO A 6 -7.81 -32.49 -4.53
CA PRO A 6 -6.37 -32.39 -4.41
C PRO A 6 -6.07 -31.17 -3.54
N ILE A 7 -5.63 -31.44 -2.31
CA ILE A 7 -5.01 -30.46 -1.44
C ILE A 7 -3.70 -30.05 -2.13
N SER A 8 -3.70 -28.89 -2.77
CA SER A 8 -2.48 -28.21 -3.19
C SER A 8 -1.72 -27.79 -1.94
N ILE A 9 -0.82 -28.65 -1.47
CA ILE A 9 0.15 -28.32 -0.43
C ILE A 9 1.17 -27.36 -1.06
N LEU A 10 0.96 -26.06 -0.86
CA LEU A 10 1.98 -25.04 -1.12
C LEU A 10 3.09 -25.22 -0.08
N ILE A 11 4.18 -25.84 -0.48
CA ILE A 11 5.41 -25.88 0.32
C ILE A 11 6.07 -24.51 0.15
N PHE A 12 5.85 -23.62 1.11
CA PHE A 12 6.64 -22.40 1.26
C PHE A 12 8.05 -22.78 1.69
N PHE A 13 8.99 -22.79 0.74
CA PHE A 13 10.40 -22.66 1.10
C PHE A 13 10.64 -21.20 1.48
N ALA A 14 10.40 -20.88 2.75
CA ALA A 14 10.89 -19.64 3.34
C ALA A 14 12.42 -19.72 3.38
N LEU A 15 13.08 -19.18 2.36
CA LEU A 15 14.46 -18.74 2.50
C LEU A 15 14.46 -17.68 3.61
N PRO A 16 15.18 -17.87 4.72
CA PRO A 16 15.22 -16.89 5.79
C PRO A 16 16.02 -15.69 5.28
N THR A 17 15.34 -14.72 4.67
CA THR A 17 15.83 -13.36 4.73
C THR A 17 15.81 -13.00 6.22
N LEU A 18 16.97 -12.66 6.78
CA LEU A 18 17.06 -12.06 8.10
C LEU A 18 16.35 -10.70 8.01
N VAL A 19 15.02 -10.71 8.15
CA VAL A 19 14.25 -9.49 8.34
C VAL A 19 14.67 -8.98 9.71
N LEU A 20 15.54 -7.97 9.73
CA LEU A 20 15.97 -7.34 10.97
C LEU A 20 14.71 -6.77 11.65
N SER A 21 14.31 -7.42 12.73
CA SER A 21 13.28 -6.94 13.63
C SER A 21 13.81 -5.68 14.33
N CYS A 22 12.98 -4.65 14.43
CA CYS A 22 13.34 -3.46 15.20
C CYS A 22 13.40 -3.78 16.71
N ASP A 23 14.02 -2.89 17.50
CA ASP A 23 14.07 -3.02 18.95
C ASP A 23 12.66 -2.93 19.56
N SER A 24 12.27 -3.90 20.38
CA SER A 24 10.96 -3.94 21.04
C SER A 24 10.74 -2.76 21.98
N SER A 25 11.80 -2.09 22.44
CA SER A 25 11.71 -0.82 23.17
C SER A 25 10.99 0.28 22.37
N SER A 26 10.95 0.17 21.03
CA SER A 26 10.26 1.12 20.13
C SER A 26 8.75 0.87 20.00
N TYR A 27 8.22 -0.25 20.48
CA TYR A 27 6.83 -0.64 20.19
C TYR A 27 5.80 0.35 20.76
N ASP A 28 6.04 0.88 21.95
CA ASP A 28 5.13 1.86 22.57
C ASP A 28 5.14 3.20 21.84
N GLN A 29 6.29 3.61 21.30
CA GLN A 29 6.37 4.81 20.44
C GLN A 29 5.55 4.61 19.16
N VAL A 30 5.69 3.46 18.48
CA VAL A 30 4.91 3.15 17.28
C VAL A 30 3.41 3.19 17.58
N ARG A 31 2.96 2.58 18.68
CA ARG A 31 1.56 2.63 19.13
C ARG A 31 1.07 4.07 19.36
N GLY A 32 1.86 4.90 20.04
CA GLY A 32 1.53 6.29 20.29
C GLY A 32 1.40 7.11 19.01
N CYS A 33 2.29 6.88 18.04
CA CYS A 33 2.26 7.56 16.74
C CYS A 33 1.02 7.17 15.92
N TYR A 34 0.71 5.87 15.81
CA TYR A 34 -0.48 5.40 15.12
C TYR A 34 -1.78 5.85 15.79
N LYS A 35 -1.81 5.93 17.13
CA LYS A 35 -2.97 6.49 17.84
C LYS A 35 -3.25 7.94 17.44
N THR A 36 -2.20 8.76 17.31
CA THR A 36 -2.32 10.15 16.88
C THR A 36 -2.73 10.23 15.42
N PHE A 37 -2.07 9.47 14.55
CA PHE A 37 -2.39 9.38 13.12
C PHE A 37 -3.85 9.00 12.86
N LEU A 38 -4.34 7.92 13.47
CA LEU A 38 -5.72 7.45 13.28
C LEU A 38 -6.76 8.42 13.82
N SER A 39 -6.44 9.16 14.90
CA SER A 39 -7.39 10.13 15.47
C SER A 39 -7.77 11.25 14.52
N PHE A 40 -6.90 11.58 13.56
CA PHE A 40 -7.22 12.53 12.49
C PHE A 40 -8.38 12.04 11.61
N TYR A 41 -8.43 10.73 11.35
CA TYR A 41 -9.49 10.09 10.58
C TYR A 41 -10.70 9.68 11.44
N ASN A 42 -10.81 10.22 12.67
CA ASN A 42 -11.81 9.81 13.66
C ASN A 42 -11.78 8.30 13.99
N MET A 43 -10.60 7.68 13.85
CA MET A 43 -10.37 6.27 14.16
C MET A 43 -9.51 6.13 15.42
N THR A 44 -9.59 4.95 16.04
CA THR A 44 -8.85 4.65 17.26
C THR A 44 -8.21 3.28 17.20
N VAL A 45 -7.04 3.15 17.81
CA VAL A 45 -6.49 1.84 18.17
C VAL A 45 -7.39 1.24 19.27
N GLY A 46 -7.98 0.08 19.00
CA GLY A 46 -8.90 -0.62 19.89
C GLY A 46 -8.22 -1.29 21.08
N ILE A 47 -9.02 -2.03 21.85
CA ILE A 47 -8.54 -2.86 22.96
C ILE A 47 -7.50 -3.86 22.42
N ASN A 48 -6.49 -4.18 23.24
CA ASN A 48 -5.35 -5.04 22.88
C ASN A 48 -4.50 -4.53 21.71
N TYR A 49 -4.46 -3.21 21.50
CA TYR A 49 -3.73 -2.59 20.40
C TYR A 49 -4.22 -3.06 19.02
N THR A 50 -5.53 -3.31 18.90
CA THR A 50 -6.14 -3.69 17.61
C THR A 50 -6.19 -2.49 16.68
N LEU A 51 -5.58 -2.56 15.50
CA LEU A 51 -5.78 -1.53 14.47
C LEU A 51 -7.17 -1.68 13.83
N PRO A 52 -7.78 -0.59 13.32
CA PRO A 52 -8.97 -0.70 12.50
C PRO A 52 -8.74 -1.64 11.32
N ASN A 53 -9.77 -2.36 10.89
CA ASN A 53 -9.71 -3.12 9.64
C ASN A 53 -9.26 -2.18 8.50
N TYR A 54 -8.31 -2.66 7.69
CA TYR A 54 -7.63 -1.81 6.71
C TYR A 54 -8.59 -1.29 5.64
N GLU A 55 -9.54 -2.10 5.16
CA GLU A 55 -10.54 -1.65 4.19
C GLU A 55 -11.37 -0.48 4.73
N SER A 56 -11.80 -0.57 5.99
CA SER A 56 -12.53 0.53 6.66
C SER A 56 -11.69 1.80 6.77
N PHE A 57 -10.40 1.66 7.12
CA PHE A 57 -9.44 2.76 7.15
C PHE A 57 -9.24 3.39 5.76
N ALA A 58 -8.99 2.58 4.73
CA ALA A 58 -8.77 3.02 3.36
C ALA A 58 -9.99 3.75 2.80
N ILE A 59 -11.22 3.26 3.06
CA ILE A 59 -12.46 3.95 2.68
C ILE A 59 -12.55 5.30 3.38
N THR A 60 -12.32 5.37 4.70
CA THR A 60 -12.44 6.62 5.45
C THR A 60 -11.41 7.66 5.01
N ARG A 61 -10.16 7.24 4.77
CA ARG A 61 -9.14 8.09 4.18
C ARG A 61 -9.51 8.53 2.77
N GLY A 62 -10.00 7.61 1.94
CA GLY A 62 -10.47 7.88 0.59
C GLY A 62 -11.64 8.86 0.54
N GLU A 63 -12.57 8.82 1.49
CA GLU A 63 -13.66 9.79 1.62
C GLU A 63 -13.16 11.19 1.99
N PHE A 64 -12.15 11.27 2.87
CA PHE A 64 -11.48 12.54 3.17
C PHE A 64 -10.77 13.12 1.95
N GLU A 65 -10.09 12.26 1.18
CA GLU A 65 -9.43 12.61 -0.09
C GLU A 65 -10.44 12.94 -1.20
N ALA A 66 -11.63 12.33 -1.18
CA ALA A 66 -12.74 12.57 -2.10
C ALA A 66 -13.39 13.96 -1.93
N GLY A 67 -12.99 14.73 -0.91
CA GLY A 67 -13.11 16.19 -0.91
C GLY A 67 -12.47 16.84 -2.15
N LYS A 68 -11.65 16.10 -2.92
CA LYS A 68 -11.15 16.37 -4.28
C LYS A 68 -10.49 17.74 -4.50
N THR A 69 -10.08 18.39 -3.43
CA THR A 69 -9.23 19.57 -3.51
C THR A 69 -7.81 19.19 -3.18
N THR A 70 -6.85 19.81 -3.87
CA THR A 70 -5.43 19.78 -3.51
C THR A 70 -5.20 20.13 -2.04
N GLU A 71 -6.02 20.98 -1.41
CA GLU A 71 -5.91 21.32 0.02
C GLU A 71 -6.19 20.13 0.96
N HIS A 72 -7.12 19.24 0.62
CA HIS A 72 -7.35 18.02 1.40
C HIS A 72 -6.17 17.06 1.26
N MET A 73 -5.64 16.89 0.04
CA MET A 73 -4.45 16.07 -0.16
C MET A 73 -3.22 16.61 0.57
N LYS A 74 -3.04 17.95 0.61
CA LYS A 74 -2.00 18.57 1.45
C LYS A 74 -2.16 18.23 2.92
N LYS A 75 -3.39 18.20 3.45
CA LYS A 75 -3.66 17.78 4.84
C LYS A 75 -3.30 16.32 5.07
N VAL A 76 -3.67 15.42 4.15
CA VAL A 76 -3.24 14.00 4.20
C VAL A 76 -1.72 13.93 4.30
N CYS A 77 -1.01 14.67 3.46
CA CYS A 77 0.45 14.68 3.50
C CYS A 77 1.05 15.28 4.77
N ASN A 78 0.44 16.32 5.34
CA ASN A 78 0.89 16.86 6.62
C ASN A 78 0.73 15.83 7.75
N ILE A 79 -0.36 15.07 7.76
CA ILE A 79 -0.61 14.03 8.75
C ILE A 79 0.32 12.84 8.56
N GLN A 80 0.57 12.42 7.31
CA GLN A 80 1.56 11.40 7.00
C GLN A 80 2.97 11.82 7.45
N ASN A 81 3.39 13.04 7.13
CA ASN A 81 4.69 13.57 7.55
C ASN A 81 4.79 13.67 9.08
N SER A 82 3.67 13.95 9.77
CA SER A 82 3.61 13.93 11.23
C SER A 82 3.78 12.52 11.80
N LEU A 83 3.20 11.51 11.16
CA LEU A 83 3.42 10.10 11.51
C LEU A 83 4.89 9.72 11.34
N VAL A 84 5.49 10.01 10.18
CA VAL A 84 6.91 9.75 9.90
C VAL A 84 7.82 10.44 10.93
N SER A 85 7.54 11.71 11.24
CA SER A 85 8.30 12.47 12.25
C SER A 85 8.13 11.89 13.65
N CYS A 86 6.92 11.44 14.02
CA CYS A 86 6.66 10.83 15.32
C CYS A 86 7.42 9.50 15.47
N LEU A 87 7.44 8.69 14.40
CA LEU A 87 8.15 7.41 14.40
C LEU A 87 9.66 7.60 14.55
N GLY A 88 10.25 8.60 13.91
CA GLY A 88 11.69 8.86 14.02
C GLY A 88 12.51 7.60 13.69
N SER A 89 13.40 7.19 14.60
CA SER A 89 14.19 5.95 14.46
C SER A 89 13.36 4.66 14.54
N SER A 90 12.17 4.71 15.14
CA SER A 90 11.24 3.59 15.22
C SER A 90 10.53 3.30 13.89
N ASN A 91 10.79 4.08 12.82
CA ASN A 91 10.25 3.80 11.49
C ASN A 91 10.67 2.42 10.94
N SER A 92 11.81 1.88 11.43
CA SER A 92 12.30 0.54 11.08
C SER A 92 11.33 -0.56 11.50
N CYS A 93 10.47 -0.29 12.49
CA CYS A 93 9.40 -1.17 12.93
C CYS A 93 8.21 -1.23 11.96
N ILE A 94 8.12 -0.34 10.97
CA ILE A 94 7.04 -0.37 9.98
C ILE A 94 7.40 -1.41 8.92
N ASN A 95 7.19 -2.67 9.28
CA ASN A 95 7.30 -3.84 8.42
C ASN A 95 6.30 -4.91 8.89
N GLY A 96 5.92 -5.83 8.01
CA GLY A 96 4.88 -6.81 8.32
C GLY A 96 5.13 -7.64 9.59
N ASN A 97 6.39 -8.00 9.86
CA ASN A 97 6.77 -8.85 11.00
C ASN A 97 6.72 -8.11 12.35
N ASP A 98 7.20 -6.86 12.41
CA ASP A 98 7.15 -6.07 13.64
C ASP A 98 5.77 -5.48 13.88
N MET A 99 5.07 -5.04 12.82
CA MET A 99 3.69 -4.57 12.92
C MET A 99 2.80 -5.63 13.59
N SER A 100 2.91 -6.92 13.19
CA SER A 100 2.15 -8.01 13.81
C SER A 100 2.51 -8.31 15.27
N LYS A 101 3.64 -7.80 15.77
CA LYS A 101 4.02 -7.89 17.21
C LYS A 101 3.54 -6.66 17.99
N ILE A 102 3.46 -5.52 17.32
CA ILE A 102 3.08 -4.24 17.92
C ILE A 102 1.57 -4.14 18.07
N PHE A 103 0.83 -4.56 17.05
CA PHE A 103 -0.61 -4.45 16.94
C PHE A 103 -1.28 -5.80 16.69
N TYR A 104 -2.55 -5.89 17.07
CA TYR A 104 -3.42 -6.97 16.65
C TYR A 104 -4.15 -6.58 15.36
N PHE A 105 -4.27 -7.53 14.43
CA PHE A 105 -4.98 -7.38 13.17
C PHE A 105 -6.04 -8.47 13.07
N THR A 106 -7.23 -8.13 12.57
CA THR A 106 -8.30 -9.11 12.35
C THR A 106 -8.03 -10.00 11.15
N ASP A 107 -7.29 -9.47 10.17
CA ASP A 107 -6.94 -10.09 8.89
C ASP A 107 -5.43 -9.90 8.58
N GLU A 108 -4.95 -10.29 7.39
CA GLU A 108 -3.56 -10.04 6.92
C GLU A 108 -3.28 -8.54 6.61
N ASP A 109 -3.94 -7.65 7.35
CA ASP A 109 -3.90 -6.20 7.24
C ASP A 109 -2.54 -5.61 7.63
N ASN A 110 -1.69 -6.36 8.34
CA ASN A 110 -0.35 -5.90 8.71
C ASN A 110 0.50 -5.56 7.48
N LEU A 111 0.35 -6.31 6.38
CA LEU A 111 1.02 -6.02 5.11
C LEU A 111 0.40 -4.79 4.45
N MET A 112 -0.92 -4.66 4.47
CA MET A 112 -1.63 -3.53 3.87
C MET A 112 -1.29 -2.19 4.55
N TYR A 113 -1.30 -2.15 5.88
CA TYR A 113 -0.86 -0.97 6.64
C TYR A 113 0.62 -0.63 6.41
N THR A 114 1.46 -1.65 6.27
CA THR A 114 2.89 -1.45 5.96
C THR A 114 3.04 -0.83 4.57
N SER A 115 2.40 -1.43 3.56
CA SER A 115 2.40 -0.99 2.17
C SER A 115 1.91 0.47 2.06
N ASP A 116 0.74 0.77 2.65
CA ASP A 116 0.15 2.11 2.65
C ASP A 116 1.08 3.15 3.30
N TYR A 117 1.74 2.83 4.41
CA TYR A 117 2.68 3.75 5.04
C TYR A 117 3.79 4.19 4.08
N TYR A 118 4.39 3.25 3.35
CA TYR A 118 5.49 3.58 2.42
C TYR A 118 4.98 4.26 1.14
N ILE A 119 3.82 3.85 0.63
CA ILE A 119 3.15 4.52 -0.49
C ILE A 119 2.86 5.97 -0.11
N ALA A 120 2.14 6.20 0.99
CA ALA A 120 1.78 7.54 1.45
C ALA A 120 3.02 8.39 1.74
N ASN A 121 4.08 7.80 2.31
CA ASN A 121 5.35 8.51 2.50
C ASN A 121 5.97 8.94 1.16
N TYR A 122 5.99 8.07 0.14
CA TYR A 122 6.47 8.43 -1.20
C TYR A 122 5.64 9.55 -1.82
N GLU A 123 4.32 9.41 -1.81
CA GLU A 123 3.37 10.41 -2.35
C GLU A 123 3.58 11.78 -1.68
N CYS A 124 3.81 11.80 -0.37
CA CYS A 124 3.91 13.02 0.40
C CYS A 124 5.32 13.59 0.55
N THR A 125 6.32 12.92 -0.01
CA THR A 125 7.73 13.39 -0.03
C THR A 125 8.26 13.41 -1.46
N THR A 126 8.80 12.30 -1.95
CA THR A 126 9.45 12.17 -3.26
C THR A 126 8.52 12.58 -4.41
N ALA A 127 7.26 12.15 -4.38
CA ALA A 127 6.28 12.43 -5.41
C ALA A 127 5.37 13.64 -5.12
N TYR A 128 5.65 14.42 -4.07
CA TYR A 128 4.77 15.49 -3.61
C TYR A 128 4.36 16.47 -4.72
N ASN A 129 5.30 16.82 -5.60
CA ASN A 129 5.03 17.70 -6.73
C ASN A 129 4.01 17.12 -7.72
N VAL A 130 4.04 15.80 -7.96
CA VAL A 130 3.08 15.12 -8.82
C VAL A 130 1.76 14.93 -8.07
N THR A 131 1.81 14.43 -6.83
CA THR A 131 0.63 14.20 -5.98
C THR A 131 -0.22 15.46 -5.83
N ILE A 132 0.39 16.63 -5.59
CA ILE A 132 -0.34 17.90 -5.47
C ILE A 132 -0.56 18.57 -6.82
N GLY A 133 0.45 18.61 -7.68
CA GLY A 133 0.40 19.34 -8.96
C GLY A 133 -0.54 18.71 -9.99
N GLN A 134 -0.71 17.38 -9.95
CA GLN A 134 -1.56 16.63 -10.88
C GLN A 134 -2.77 15.98 -10.18
N PHE A 135 -3.01 16.29 -8.90
CA PHE A 135 -4.07 15.71 -8.08
C PHE A 135 -5.43 15.64 -8.79
N ASN A 136 -5.85 16.76 -9.40
CA ASN A 136 -7.15 16.85 -10.07
C ASN A 136 -7.26 15.90 -11.26
N CYS A 137 -6.17 15.65 -11.97
CA CYS A 137 -6.17 14.69 -13.08
C CYS A 137 -6.19 13.26 -12.52
N ILE A 138 -5.23 12.93 -11.66
CA ILE A 138 -5.05 11.59 -11.08
C ILE A 138 -6.32 11.10 -10.36
N SER A 139 -6.92 11.95 -9.52
CA SER A 139 -8.14 11.62 -8.77
C SER A 139 -9.39 11.40 -9.63
N THR A 140 -9.35 11.72 -10.92
CA THR A 140 -10.46 11.49 -11.87
C THR A 140 -10.26 10.26 -12.74
N ILE A 141 -9.05 9.69 -12.81
CA ILE A 141 -8.74 8.52 -13.66
C ILE A 141 -9.65 7.34 -13.32
N GLY A 142 -9.95 7.11 -12.04
CA GLY A 142 -10.87 6.05 -11.63
C GLY A 142 -12.26 6.14 -12.28
N SER A 143 -12.70 7.35 -12.66
CA SER A 143 -13.96 7.57 -13.37
C SER A 143 -13.80 7.63 -14.88
N ILE A 144 -12.85 8.42 -15.39
CA ILE A 144 -12.70 8.63 -16.85
C ILE A 144 -11.98 7.47 -17.55
N GLY A 145 -11.11 6.77 -16.82
CA GLY A 145 -10.33 5.63 -17.29
C GLY A 145 -10.84 4.29 -16.77
N TYR A 146 -12.05 4.23 -16.19
CA TYR A 146 -12.61 3.03 -15.54
C TYR A 146 -12.49 1.78 -16.40
N SER A 147 -12.87 1.84 -17.67
CA SER A 147 -12.81 0.68 -18.58
C SER A 147 -11.38 0.16 -18.72
N ALA A 148 -10.40 1.05 -18.95
CA ALA A 148 -9.02 0.66 -19.13
C ALA A 148 -8.39 0.10 -17.84
N LEU A 149 -8.78 0.65 -16.69
CA LEU A 149 -8.38 0.10 -15.38
C LEU A 149 -8.98 -1.29 -15.15
N SER A 150 -10.26 -1.49 -15.50
CA SER A 150 -10.93 -2.79 -15.42
C SER A 150 -10.22 -3.83 -16.30
N ASP A 151 -9.86 -3.45 -17.53
CA ASP A 151 -9.13 -4.33 -18.45
C ASP A 151 -7.76 -4.76 -17.86
N CYS A 152 -7.06 -3.84 -17.19
CA CYS A 152 -5.82 -4.18 -16.47
C CYS A 152 -6.07 -5.21 -15.36
N VAL A 153 -7.13 -5.05 -14.56
CA VAL A 153 -7.48 -5.98 -13.47
C VAL A 153 -7.89 -7.35 -14.02
N ASP A 154 -8.73 -7.39 -15.05
CA ASP A 154 -9.15 -8.64 -15.68
C ASP A 154 -7.95 -9.40 -16.25
N LYS A 155 -7.00 -8.68 -16.86
CA LYS A 155 -5.74 -9.26 -17.34
C LYS A 155 -4.88 -9.79 -16.19
N LEU A 156 -4.73 -9.04 -15.09
CA LEU A 156 -4.03 -9.52 -13.89
C LEU A 156 -4.61 -10.84 -13.40
N MET A 157 -5.93 -10.92 -13.23
CA MET A 157 -6.61 -12.12 -12.72
C MET A 157 -6.49 -13.33 -13.65
N SER A 158 -6.42 -13.08 -14.97
CA SER A 158 -6.11 -14.12 -15.97
C SER A 158 -4.65 -14.57 -15.84
N ASP A 159 -3.71 -13.63 -15.85
CA ASP A 159 -2.28 -13.89 -15.94
C ASP A 159 -1.71 -14.54 -14.68
N ILE A 160 -2.30 -14.30 -13.49
CA ILE A 160 -1.92 -15.01 -12.26
C ILE A 160 -2.00 -16.54 -12.46
N LYS A 161 -3.00 -17.02 -13.20
CA LYS A 161 -3.22 -18.46 -13.41
C LYS A 161 -2.28 -19.07 -14.45
N SER A 162 -1.87 -18.29 -15.46
CA SER A 162 -1.07 -18.77 -16.59
C SER A 162 0.42 -18.46 -16.47
N GLU A 163 0.79 -17.32 -15.87
CA GLU A 163 2.17 -16.80 -15.82
C GLU A 163 2.73 -16.74 -14.39
N GLY A 164 1.86 -16.85 -13.39
CA GLY A 164 2.23 -16.73 -11.97
C GLY A 164 2.17 -15.30 -11.46
N ILE A 165 2.15 -15.14 -10.13
CA ILE A 165 1.80 -13.88 -9.48
C ILE A 165 2.80 -12.74 -9.74
N CYS A 166 4.11 -13.02 -9.76
CA CYS A 166 5.12 -11.96 -9.95
C CYS A 166 5.01 -11.33 -11.34
N LYS A 167 5.02 -12.17 -12.39
CA LYS A 167 4.90 -11.72 -13.77
C LYS A 167 3.57 -11.01 -14.03
N ALA A 168 2.46 -11.55 -13.52
CA ALA A 168 1.15 -10.92 -13.66
C ALA A 168 1.08 -9.53 -13.03
N GLN A 169 1.70 -9.33 -11.85
CA GLN A 169 1.74 -8.03 -11.17
C GLN A 169 2.65 -7.01 -11.87
N ILE A 170 3.75 -7.46 -12.50
CA ILE A 170 4.63 -6.60 -13.31
C ILE A 170 3.89 -6.09 -14.56
N ASP A 171 3.17 -6.98 -15.23
CA ASP A 171 2.36 -6.62 -16.39
C ASP A 171 1.21 -5.67 -16.00
N TYR A 172 0.56 -5.94 -14.86
CA TYR A 172 -0.45 -5.07 -14.29
C TYR A 172 0.10 -3.67 -13.98
N THR A 173 1.28 -3.59 -13.36
CA THR A 173 1.98 -2.32 -13.09
C THR A 173 2.23 -1.53 -14.38
N THR A 174 2.68 -2.22 -15.44
CA THR A 174 2.92 -1.62 -16.75
C THR A 174 1.62 -1.14 -17.42
N CYS A 175 0.54 -1.91 -17.25
CA CYS A 175 -0.79 -1.54 -17.71
C CYS A 175 -1.27 -0.25 -17.03
N LEU A 176 -1.18 -0.18 -15.70
CA LEU A 176 -1.53 1.02 -14.93
C LEU A 176 -0.70 2.24 -15.33
N GLN A 177 0.63 2.07 -15.49
CA GLN A 177 1.52 3.14 -15.97
C GLN A 177 1.04 3.69 -17.31
N THR A 178 0.70 2.82 -18.26
CA THR A 178 0.22 3.21 -19.59
C THR A 178 -1.11 3.96 -19.50
N VAL A 179 -2.05 3.49 -18.67
CA VAL A 179 -3.33 4.15 -18.44
C VAL A 179 -3.10 5.56 -17.86
N TYR A 180 -2.38 5.68 -16.75
CA TYR A 180 -2.14 6.97 -16.10
C TYR A 180 -1.39 7.95 -17.01
N GLN A 181 -0.41 7.45 -17.76
CA GLN A 181 0.31 8.25 -18.75
C GLN A 181 -0.61 8.78 -19.85
N SER A 182 -1.54 7.95 -20.34
CA SER A 182 -2.46 8.35 -21.41
C SER A 182 -3.42 9.47 -21.00
N TYR A 183 -3.84 9.50 -19.73
CA TYR A 183 -4.79 10.49 -19.22
C TYR A 183 -4.11 11.75 -18.65
N CYS A 184 -3.01 11.59 -17.93
CA CYS A 184 -2.41 12.65 -17.12
C CYS A 184 -0.94 12.95 -17.46
N GLY A 185 -0.36 12.27 -18.46
CA GLY A 185 1.01 12.49 -18.92
C GLY A 185 2.05 11.63 -18.21
N SER A 186 3.30 11.72 -18.68
CA SER A 186 4.39 10.81 -18.28
C SER A 186 4.65 10.77 -16.77
N ASP A 187 4.54 11.91 -16.09
CA ASP A 187 4.76 11.99 -14.64
C ASP A 187 3.72 11.17 -13.86
N ALA A 188 2.46 11.18 -14.28
CA ALA A 188 1.42 10.35 -13.68
C ALA A 188 1.64 8.85 -13.94
N GLY A 189 2.18 8.50 -15.11
CA GLY A 189 2.59 7.13 -15.42
C GLY A 189 3.71 6.65 -14.49
N ASN A 190 4.78 7.43 -14.35
CA ASN A 190 5.88 7.10 -13.45
C ASN A 190 5.44 7.09 -11.97
N TYR A 191 4.52 7.98 -11.59
CA TYR A 191 3.92 8.04 -10.27
C TYR A 191 3.23 6.72 -9.90
N ILE A 192 2.27 6.25 -10.71
CA ILE A 192 1.55 5.02 -10.39
C ILE A 192 2.47 3.78 -10.45
N CYS A 193 3.44 3.77 -11.36
CA CYS A 193 4.44 2.70 -11.43
C CYS A 193 5.22 2.60 -10.12
N ASN A 194 5.71 3.74 -9.59
CA ASN A 194 6.44 3.78 -8.34
C ASN A 194 5.57 3.37 -7.14
N ILE A 195 4.29 3.78 -7.10
CA ILE A 195 3.35 3.33 -6.07
C ILE A 195 3.21 1.81 -6.07
N GLN A 196 2.95 1.21 -7.24
CA GLN A 196 2.83 -0.25 -7.36
C GLN A 196 4.12 -0.96 -6.96
N ARG A 197 5.27 -0.48 -7.45
CA ARG A 197 6.58 -1.02 -7.10
C ARG A 197 6.83 -0.99 -5.59
N ILE A 198 6.48 0.10 -4.91
CA ILE A 198 6.61 0.23 -3.45
C ILE A 198 5.70 -0.78 -2.76
N GLY A 199 4.41 -0.84 -3.10
CA GLY A 199 3.48 -1.76 -2.46
C GLY A 199 3.87 -3.22 -2.63
N LEU A 200 4.22 -3.62 -3.85
CA LEU A 200 4.67 -4.98 -4.19
C LEU A 200 5.95 -5.39 -3.45
N THR A 201 6.80 -4.43 -3.05
CA THR A 201 7.99 -4.72 -2.24
C THR A 201 7.64 -5.30 -0.87
N TYR A 202 6.50 -4.90 -0.30
CA TYR A 202 6.05 -5.36 1.02
C TYR A 202 5.03 -6.50 0.92
N GLU A 203 4.17 -6.47 -0.09
CA GLU A 203 3.12 -7.47 -0.28
C GLU A 203 3.63 -8.75 -0.93
N LEU A 204 4.60 -8.66 -1.84
CA LEU A 204 5.16 -9.79 -2.59
C LEU A 204 6.71 -9.75 -2.61
N PRO A 205 7.38 -9.91 -1.45
CA PRO A 205 8.83 -9.79 -1.35
C PRO A 205 9.60 -10.77 -2.24
N GLN A 206 8.99 -11.92 -2.59
CA GLN A 206 9.55 -12.87 -3.53
C GLN A 206 9.68 -12.34 -4.97
N CYS A 207 8.95 -11.27 -5.32
CA CYS A 207 8.94 -10.67 -6.65
C CYS A 207 9.88 -9.46 -6.80
N ILE A 208 10.55 -9.01 -5.72
CA ILE A 208 11.32 -7.74 -5.68
C ILE A 208 12.33 -7.62 -6.82
N ASN A 209 13.03 -8.70 -7.14
CA ASN A 209 14.09 -8.68 -8.15
C ASN A 209 13.57 -8.57 -9.60
N GLU A 210 12.27 -8.73 -9.80
CA GLU A 210 11.61 -8.68 -11.10
C GLU A 210 10.82 -7.37 -11.29
N LEU A 211 10.70 -6.54 -10.25
CA LEU A 211 9.91 -5.32 -10.30
C LEU A 211 10.45 -4.33 -11.35
N PRO A 212 9.56 -3.68 -12.14
CA PRO A 212 9.98 -2.78 -13.20
C PRO A 212 10.74 -1.57 -12.65
N GLN A 213 11.54 -0.96 -13.51
CA GLN A 213 12.08 0.38 -13.26
C GLN A 213 11.01 1.40 -13.62
N CYS A 214 10.80 2.31 -12.69
CA CYS A 214 9.93 3.47 -12.75
C CYS A 214 10.82 4.71 -12.43
#